data_AF-A0A9D9MDB3-F1
#
_entry.id   AF-A0A9D9MDB3-F1
#
_cell.length_a   1.000
_cell.length_b   1.000
_cell.length_c   1.000
_cell.angle_alpha   90.00
_cell.angle_beta   90.00
_cell.angle_gamma   90.00
#
_symmetry.space_group_name_H-M   'P 1'
#
loop_
_entity.id
_entity.type
_entity.pdbx_description
1 polymer ?
#
loop_
_entity_poly.entity_id
_entity_poly.type
_entity_poly.pdbx_seq_one_letter_code
_entity_poly.pdbx_strand_id
1 'polypeptide(L)'
;MKKELFWTIVTLILSILTMYICFYKSSLSVQEFIEAIRHANLLWLVPAVVCMLLFIWFEGKSLTIISRSLGYPVKKRKGFLYASADIYFSSITPSATGGQPASAYFMYIDGIPAEVVTAALILNLTMYTLAIIALGLFSVIFFPG
;
A
#
# COMPACT_ATOMS: atom_id res chain seq x y z
N MET A 1 16.21 -9.59 14.67
CA MET A 1 17.47 -8.87 14.31
C MET A 1 18.22 -9.47 13.12
N LYS A 2 18.99 -10.58 13.20
CA LYS A 2 19.80 -11.07 12.04
C LYS A 2 18.95 -11.49 10.82
N LYS A 3 17.80 -12.13 11.04
CA LYS A 3 16.86 -12.52 9.96
C LYS A 3 16.15 -11.32 9.34
N GLU A 4 15.73 -10.35 10.15
CA GLU A 4 15.09 -9.12 9.65
C GLU A 4 16.08 -8.28 8.84
N LEU A 5 17.33 -8.15 9.30
CA LEU A 5 18.39 -7.46 8.55
C LEU A 5 18.68 -8.15 7.21
N PHE A 6 18.70 -9.48 7.19
CA PHE A 6 18.84 -10.25 5.96
C PHE A 6 17.69 -9.97 4.98
N TRP A 7 16.43 -10.04 5.44
CA TRP A 7 15.28 -9.76 4.59
C TRP A 7 15.26 -8.31 4.10
N THR A 8 15.64 -7.34 4.95
CA THR A 8 15.79 -5.93 4.54
C THR A 8 16.85 -5.78 3.44
N ILE A 9 18.01 -6.43 3.59
CA ILE A 9 19.08 -6.41 2.58
C ILE A 9 18.61 -7.05 1.28
N VAL A 10 17.92 -8.20 1.36
CA VAL A 10 17.35 -8.88 0.20
C VAL A 10 16.34 -7.99 -0.51
N THR A 11 15.39 -7.37 0.21
CA THR A 11 14.42 -6.45 -0.39
C THR A 11 15.09 -5.22 -0.99
N LEU A 12 16.16 -4.70 -0.38
CA LEU A 12 16.90 -3.56 -0.90
C LEU A 12 17.60 -3.92 -2.22
N ILE A 13 18.28 -5.05 -2.26
CA ILE A 13 18.93 -5.57 -3.47
C ILE A 13 17.89 -5.79 -4.57
N LEU A 14 16.76 -6.42 -4.23
CA LEU A 14 15.68 -6.70 -5.18
C LEU A 14 15.08 -5.39 -5.71
N SER A 15 14.89 -4.38 -4.86
CA SER A 15 14.43 -3.04 -5.27
C SER A 15 15.39 -2.38 -6.25
N ILE A 16 16.69 -2.43 -5.99
CA ILE A 16 17.74 -1.87 -6.86
C ILE A 16 17.78 -2.61 -8.21
N LEU A 17 17.69 -3.95 -8.19
CA LEU A 17 17.62 -4.78 -9.40
C LEU A 17 16.38 -4.47 -10.25
N THR A 18 15.24 -4.26 -9.58
CA THR A 18 13.98 -3.93 -10.26
C THR A 18 14.05 -2.54 -10.88
N MET A 19 14.62 -1.55 -10.17
CA MET A 19 14.93 -0.23 -10.75
C MET A 19 15.85 -0.36 -11.96
N TYR A 20 16.96 -1.10 -11.86
CA TYR A 20 17.90 -1.30 -12.96
C TYR A 20 17.24 -1.93 -14.20
N ILE A 21 16.44 -2.98 -14.02
CA ILE A 21 15.72 -3.64 -15.12
C ILE A 21 14.66 -2.70 -15.71
N CYS A 22 13.97 -1.91 -14.88
CA CYS A 22 12.97 -0.94 -15.33
C CYS A 22 13.62 0.19 -16.14
N PHE A 23 14.75 0.75 -15.69
CA PHE A 23 15.52 1.75 -16.44
C PHE A 23 16.17 1.19 -17.71
N TYR A 24 16.49 -0.10 -17.77
CA TYR A 24 17.04 -0.73 -18.96
C TYR A 24 15.95 -1.04 -20.02
N LYS A 25 14.71 -1.32 -19.60
CA LYS A 25 13.59 -1.65 -20.50
C LYS A 25 12.72 -0.45 -20.89
N SER A 26 12.58 0.54 -20.01
CA SER A 26 11.82 1.74 -20.26
C SER A 26 12.74 2.78 -20.90
N SER A 27 12.33 3.37 -22.02
CA SER A 27 13.03 4.48 -22.71
C SER A 27 13.16 5.77 -21.88
N LEU A 28 12.93 5.71 -20.56
CA LEU A 28 13.03 6.80 -19.61
C LEU A 28 14.45 6.84 -19.06
N SER A 29 15.24 7.79 -19.50
CA SER A 29 16.60 7.95 -19.00
C SER A 29 16.56 8.42 -17.53
N VAL A 30 17.54 8.01 -16.72
CA VAL A 30 17.72 8.52 -15.34
C VAL A 30 17.80 10.06 -15.34
N GLN A 31 18.28 10.65 -16.44
CA GLN A 31 18.37 12.09 -16.64
C GLN A 31 16.98 12.74 -16.73
N GLU A 32 16.04 12.16 -17.48
CA GLU A 32 14.66 12.66 -17.56
C GLU A 32 13.94 12.60 -16.22
N PHE A 33 14.19 11.56 -15.40
CA PHE A 33 13.63 11.47 -14.05
C PHE A 33 14.19 12.57 -13.11
N ILE A 34 15.50 12.82 -13.17
CA ILE A 34 16.15 13.88 -12.38
C ILE A 34 15.69 15.27 -12.83
N GLU A 35 15.54 15.49 -14.14
CA GLU A 35 14.99 16.73 -14.67
C GLU A 35 13.53 16.92 -14.25
N ALA A 36 12.70 15.88 -14.30
CA ALA A 36 11.32 15.93 -13.83
C ALA A 36 11.24 16.31 -12.34
N ILE A 37 12.11 15.76 -11.49
CA ILE A 37 12.18 16.14 -10.06
C ILE A 37 12.67 17.58 -9.89
N ARG A 38 13.64 18.04 -10.69
CA ARG A 38 14.15 19.42 -10.63
C ARG A 38 13.12 20.45 -11.06
N HIS A 39 12.32 20.13 -12.06
CA HIS A 39 11.22 20.97 -12.54
C HIS A 39 9.96 20.84 -11.70
N ALA A 40 9.84 19.80 -10.87
CA ALA A 40 8.72 19.64 -9.95
C ALA A 40 8.74 20.75 -8.89
N ASN A 41 7.59 21.39 -8.70
CA ASN A 41 7.45 22.40 -7.67
C ASN A 41 7.38 21.73 -6.29
N LEU A 42 8.38 22.00 -5.45
CA LEU A 42 8.50 21.43 -4.11
C LEU A 42 7.26 21.73 -3.23
N LEU A 43 6.57 22.85 -3.45
CA LEU A 43 5.34 23.22 -2.74
C LEU A 43 4.19 22.23 -2.98
N TRP A 44 4.15 21.58 -4.14
CA TRP A 44 3.14 20.56 -4.46
C TRP A 44 3.58 19.15 -4.09
N LEU A 45 4.89 18.92 -3.97
CA LEU A 45 5.45 17.63 -3.56
C LEU A 45 5.17 17.35 -2.08
N VAL A 46 5.29 18.35 -1.22
CA VAL A 46 5.01 18.23 0.23
C VAL A 46 3.58 17.73 0.51
N PRO A 47 2.50 18.35 0.01
CA PRO A 47 1.14 17.87 0.25
C PRO A 47 0.89 16.49 -0.37
N ALA A 48 1.52 16.15 -1.50
CA ALA A 48 1.42 14.81 -2.06
C ALA A 48 1.98 13.74 -1.11
N VAL A 49 3.16 13.98 -0.52
CA VAL A 49 3.77 13.09 0.48
C VAL A 49 2.87 12.97 1.72
N VAL A 50 2.31 14.08 2.20
CA VAL A 50 1.39 14.07 3.35
C VAL A 50 0.12 13.26 3.05
N CYS A 51 -0.46 13.43 1.86
CA CYS A 51 -1.62 12.64 1.42
C CYS A 51 -1.29 11.13 1.40
N MET A 52 -0.11 10.75 0.91
CA MET A 52 0.33 9.35 0.92
C MET A 52 0.44 8.80 2.35
N LEU A 53 1.00 9.56 3.28
CA LEU A 53 1.11 9.14 4.68
C LEU A 53 -0.26 9.00 5.35
N LEU A 54 -1.19 9.91 5.05
CA LEU A 54 -2.58 9.83 5.52
C LEU A 54 -3.28 8.59 4.95
N PHE A 55 -3.07 8.29 3.67
CA PHE A 55 -3.62 7.10 3.02
C PHE A 55 -3.17 5.81 3.75
N ILE A 56 -1.87 5.63 3.97
CA ILE A 56 -1.32 4.47 4.72
C ILE A 56 -1.94 4.40 6.13
N TRP A 57 -2.11 5.55 6.78
CA TRP A 57 -2.70 5.60 8.12
C TRP A 57 -4.18 5.19 8.15
N PHE A 58 -4.98 5.68 7.20
CA PHE A 58 -6.40 5.32 7.08
C PHE A 58 -6.58 3.85 6.71
N GLU A 59 -5.76 3.33 5.82
CA GLU A 59 -5.78 1.92 5.44
C GLU A 59 -5.44 1.00 6.63
N GLY A 60 -4.39 1.35 7.37
CA GLY A 60 -4.03 0.61 8.59
C GLY A 60 -5.10 0.69 9.67
N LYS A 61 -5.83 1.81 9.76
CA LYS A 61 -6.99 1.96 10.65
C LYS A 61 -8.16 1.09 10.22
N SER A 62 -8.49 1.06 8.93
CA SER A 62 -9.55 0.21 8.38
C SER A 62 -9.31 -1.26 8.73
N LEU A 63 -8.13 -1.78 8.41
CA LEU A 63 -7.73 -3.16 8.74
C LEU A 63 -7.77 -3.44 10.24
N THR A 64 -7.34 -2.50 11.07
CA THR A 64 -7.39 -2.65 12.54
C THR A 64 -8.84 -2.72 13.04
N ILE A 65 -9.74 -1.91 12.49
CA ILE A 65 -11.15 -1.88 12.89
C ILE A 65 -11.85 -3.17 12.45
N ILE A 66 -11.64 -3.59 11.21
CA ILE A 66 -12.22 -4.83 10.67
C ILE A 66 -11.75 -6.03 11.48
N SER A 67 -10.44 -6.14 11.72
CA SER A 67 -9.87 -7.24 12.52
C SER A 67 -10.47 -7.28 13.95
N ARG A 68 -10.68 -6.11 14.57
CA ARG A 68 -11.33 -6.01 15.88
C ARG A 68 -12.80 -6.41 15.84
N SER A 69 -13.53 -6.04 14.78
CA SER A 69 -14.93 -6.47 14.63
C SER A 69 -15.08 -7.97 14.43
N LEU A 70 -14.05 -8.63 13.90
CA LEU A 70 -13.97 -10.09 13.76
C LEU A 70 -13.49 -10.79 15.05
N GLY A 71 -13.35 -10.07 16.17
CA GLY A 71 -12.97 -10.64 17.47
C GLY A 71 -11.46 -10.68 17.75
N TYR A 72 -10.61 -10.14 16.86
CA TYR A 72 -9.16 -10.17 17.01
C TYR A 72 -8.60 -8.77 17.33
N PRO A 73 -8.21 -8.50 18.59
CA PRO A 73 -7.74 -7.18 18.99
C PRO A 73 -6.33 -6.87 18.46
N VAL A 74 -6.25 -6.29 17.27
CA VAL A 74 -4.98 -5.84 16.68
C VAL A 74 -4.54 -4.50 17.29
N LYS A 75 -3.24 -4.36 17.60
CA LYS A 75 -2.62 -3.09 18.02
C LYS A 75 -2.55 -2.12 16.84
N LYS A 76 -2.84 -0.84 17.05
CA LYS A 76 -2.84 0.20 15.99
C LYS A 76 -1.51 0.26 15.21
N ARG A 77 -0.37 -0.02 15.86
CA ARG A 77 0.96 -0.09 15.21
C ARG A 77 1.09 -1.23 14.20
N LYS A 78 0.46 -2.38 14.49
CA LYS A 78 0.47 -3.55 13.60
C LYS A 78 -0.41 -3.33 12.37
N GLY A 79 -1.57 -2.68 12.53
CA GLY A 79 -2.38 -2.27 11.39
C GLY A 79 -1.65 -1.35 10.41
N PHE A 80 -0.87 -0.38 10.92
CA PHE A 80 -0.01 0.46 10.07
C PHE A 80 1.06 -0.35 9.34
N LEU A 81 1.65 -1.36 10.00
CA LEU A 81 2.61 -2.27 9.37
C LEU A 81 1.96 -3.09 8.24
N TYR A 82 0.74 -3.61 8.44
CA TYR A 82 0.02 -4.37 7.43
C TYR A 82 -0.28 -3.53 6.19
N ALA A 83 -0.77 -2.29 6.37
CA ALA A 83 -1.02 -1.36 5.28
C ALA A 83 0.27 -0.92 4.56
N SER A 84 1.36 -0.73 5.31
CA SER A 84 2.65 -0.37 4.71
C SER A 84 3.21 -1.52 3.88
N ALA A 85 3.06 -2.76 4.35
CA ALA A 85 3.41 -3.96 3.59
C ALA A 85 2.55 -4.08 2.33
N ASP A 86 1.23 -3.90 2.45
CA ASP A 86 0.31 -3.92 1.31
C ASP A 86 0.79 -2.97 0.19
N ILE A 87 0.96 -1.69 0.53
CA ILE A 87 1.35 -0.65 -0.44
C ILE A 87 2.75 -0.89 -1.03
N TYR A 88 3.72 -1.30 -0.20
CA TYR A 88 5.07 -1.57 -0.67
C TYR A 88 5.11 -2.76 -1.64
N PHE A 89 4.49 -3.87 -1.28
CA PHE A 89 4.46 -5.07 -2.13
C PHE A 89 3.59 -4.89 -3.37
N SER A 90 2.52 -4.09 -3.29
CA SER A 90 1.78 -3.64 -4.48
C SER A 90 2.62 -2.79 -5.42
N SER A 91 3.47 -1.89 -4.89
CA SER A 91 4.29 -1.00 -5.73
C SER A 91 5.40 -1.72 -6.50
N ILE A 92 5.91 -2.84 -5.98
CA ILE A 92 7.00 -3.61 -6.62
C ILE A 92 6.51 -4.78 -7.48
N THR A 93 5.22 -5.14 -7.40
CA THR A 93 4.65 -6.27 -8.15
C THR A 93 3.85 -5.82 -9.36
N PRO A 94 3.96 -6.54 -10.50
CA PRO A 94 3.15 -6.23 -11.66
C PRO A 94 1.66 -6.37 -11.31
N SER A 95 0.85 -5.40 -11.78
CA SER A 95 -0.60 -5.30 -11.51
C SER A 95 -0.99 -5.04 -10.06
N ALA A 96 -0.05 -4.65 -9.19
CA ALA A 96 -0.29 -4.37 -7.76
C ALA A 96 -0.84 -5.55 -6.93
N THR A 97 -0.73 -6.78 -7.45
CA THR A 97 -1.31 -7.98 -6.84
C THR A 97 -0.58 -8.45 -5.58
N GLY A 98 0.67 -8.04 -5.35
CA GLY A 98 1.50 -8.51 -4.24
C GLY A 98 1.14 -7.94 -2.86
N GLY A 99 0.40 -6.83 -2.80
CA GLY A 99 0.07 -6.17 -1.53
C GLY A 99 -0.78 -7.04 -0.62
N GLN A 100 -1.96 -7.43 -1.10
CA GLN A 100 -2.94 -8.15 -0.28
C GLN A 100 -2.38 -9.48 0.26
N PRO A 101 -1.64 -10.30 -0.52
CA PRO A 101 -0.93 -11.47 -0.01
C PRO A 101 0.11 -11.14 1.07
N ALA A 102 0.86 -10.05 0.91
CA ALA A 102 1.85 -9.63 1.91
C ALA A 102 1.17 -9.20 3.22
N SER A 103 0.12 -8.39 3.13
CA SER A 103 -0.70 -7.99 4.28
C SER A 103 -1.29 -9.22 4.99
N ALA A 104 -1.83 -10.18 4.23
CA ALA A 104 -2.35 -11.45 4.74
C ALA A 104 -1.28 -12.25 5.49
N TYR A 105 -0.07 -12.33 4.92
CA TYR A 105 1.05 -13.03 5.52
C TYR A 105 1.45 -12.40 6.87
N PHE A 106 1.56 -11.07 6.95
CA PHE A 106 1.89 -10.37 8.19
C PHE A 106 0.80 -10.54 9.26
N MET A 107 -0.47 -10.57 8.87
CA MET A 107 -1.58 -10.85 9.79
C MET A 107 -1.56 -12.29 10.32
N TYR A 108 -1.24 -13.26 9.46
CA TYR A 108 -1.15 -14.68 9.83
C TYR A 108 -0.01 -14.96 10.81
N ILE A 109 1.20 -14.43 10.56
CA ILE A 109 2.34 -14.63 11.48
C ILE A 109 2.14 -13.90 12.82
N ASP A 110 1.30 -12.87 12.86
CA ASP A 110 0.91 -12.17 14.09
C ASP A 110 -0.19 -12.91 14.89
N GLY A 111 -0.59 -14.11 14.45
CA GLY A 111 -1.46 -15.03 15.19
C GLY A 111 -2.95 -14.92 14.86
N ILE A 112 -3.33 -14.23 13.78
CA ILE A 112 -4.72 -14.16 13.32
C ILE A 112 -5.00 -15.40 12.45
N PRO A 113 -6.09 -16.17 12.71
CA PRO A 113 -6.43 -17.33 11.89
C PRO A 113 -6.61 -16.93 10.43
N ALA A 114 -6.17 -17.79 9.51
CA ALA A 114 -6.23 -17.54 8.07
C ALA A 114 -7.66 -17.21 7.57
N GLU A 115 -8.68 -17.81 8.17
CA GLU A 115 -10.10 -17.54 7.90
C GLU A 115 -10.46 -16.07 8.17
N VAL A 116 -10.02 -15.56 9.32
CA VAL A 116 -10.26 -14.18 9.76
C VAL A 116 -9.46 -13.20 8.92
N VAL A 117 -8.20 -13.54 8.58
CA VAL A 117 -7.37 -12.73 7.69
C VAL A 117 -8.03 -12.56 6.33
N THR A 118 -8.49 -13.66 5.74
CA THR A 118 -9.14 -13.65 4.42
C THR A 118 -10.44 -12.85 4.47
N ALA A 119 -11.28 -13.07 5.49
CA ALA A 119 -12.50 -12.29 5.70
C ALA A 119 -12.22 -10.80 5.88
N ALA A 120 -11.20 -10.44 6.65
CA ALA A 120 -10.82 -9.05 6.89
C ALA A 120 -10.40 -8.33 5.60
N LEU A 121 -9.61 -8.98 4.75
CA LEU A 121 -9.15 -8.42 3.49
C LEU A 121 -10.28 -8.28 2.47
N ILE A 122 -11.16 -9.27 2.35
CA ILE A 122 -12.34 -9.21 1.48
C ILE A 122 -13.29 -8.08 1.95
N LEU A 123 -13.52 -7.96 3.26
CA LEU A 123 -14.33 -6.87 3.81
C LEU A 123 -13.69 -5.51 3.51
N ASN A 124 -12.38 -5.37 3.67
CA ASN A 124 -11.67 -4.13 3.36
C ASN A 124 -11.82 -3.75 1.89
N LEU A 125 -11.63 -4.70 0.97
CA LEU A 125 -11.78 -4.50 -0.47
C LEU A 125 -13.22 -4.14 -0.86
N THR A 126 -14.21 -4.80 -0.23
CA THR A 126 -15.62 -4.53 -0.48
C THR A 126 -16.00 -3.13 -0.02
N MET A 127 -15.60 -2.73 1.19
CA MET A 127 -15.85 -1.38 1.71
C MET A 127 -15.17 -0.31 0.87
N TYR A 128 -13.95 -0.57 0.39
CA TYR A 128 -13.23 0.33 -0.52
C TYR A 128 -13.98 0.48 -1.85
N THR A 129 -14.43 -0.62 -2.44
CA THR A 129 -15.20 -0.61 -3.70
C THR A 129 -16.53 0.13 -3.53
N LEU A 130 -17.24 -0.09 -2.42
CA LEU A 130 -18.47 0.63 -2.10
C LEU A 130 -18.23 2.14 -1.91
N ALA A 131 -17.14 2.53 -1.26
CA ALA A 131 -16.77 3.94 -1.10
C ALA A 131 -16.50 4.60 -2.46
N ILE A 132 -15.78 3.93 -3.36
CA ILE A 132 -15.53 4.43 -4.73
C ILE A 132 -16.84 4.57 -5.50
N ILE A 133 -17.72 3.56 -5.46
CA ILE A 133 -19.02 3.62 -6.15
C ILE A 133 -19.86 4.77 -5.60
N ALA A 134 -19.93 4.94 -4.28
CA ALA A 134 -20.68 6.02 -3.65
C ALA A 134 -20.15 7.40 -4.05
N LEU A 135 -18.83 7.59 -4.01
CA LEU A 135 -18.18 8.83 -4.46
C LEU A 135 -18.38 9.08 -5.96
N GLY A 136 -18.34 8.02 -6.77
CA GLY A 136 -18.58 8.08 -8.21
C GLY A 136 -20.03 8.50 -8.53
N LEU A 137 -21.01 7.89 -7.87
CA LEU A 137 -22.42 8.26 -8.00
C LEU A 137 -22.67 9.70 -7.54
N PHE A 138 -22.09 10.09 -6.39
CA PHE A 138 -22.15 11.46 -5.91
C PHE A 138 -21.58 12.44 -6.94
N SER A 139 -20.43 12.13 -7.53
CA SER A 139 -19.81 12.94 -8.58
C SER A 139 -20.74 13.10 -9.79
N VAL A 140 -21.37 12.02 -10.27
CA VAL A 140 -22.29 12.08 -11.43
C VAL A 140 -23.54 12.91 -11.14
N ILE A 141 -24.09 12.84 -9.92
CA ILE A 141 -25.31 13.57 -9.55
C ILE A 141 -25.05 15.08 -9.41
N PHE A 142 -23.96 15.46 -8.73
CA PHE A 142 -23.68 16.87 -8.41
C PHE A 142 -22.85 17.58 -9.47
N PHE A 143 -22.03 16.85 -10.22
CA PHE A 143 -21.22 17.36 -11.33
C PHE A 143 -21.47 16.52 -12.59
N PRO A 144 -22.68 16.60 -13.17
CA PRO A 144 -23.10 15.82 -14.34
C PRO A 144 -22.46 16.30 -15.66
N GLY A 145 -21.23 16.84 -15.60
CA GLY A 145 -20.54 17.47 -16.73
C GLY A 145 -20.57 16.65 -18.01
#